data_AF-A0A973JD85-F1
#
_entry.id   AF-A0A973JD85-F1
#
_cell.length_a   1.000
_cell.length_b   1.000
_cell.length_c   1.000
_cell.angle_alpha   90.00
_cell.angle_beta   90.00
_cell.angle_gamma   90.00
#
_symmetry.space_group_name_H-M   'P 1'
#
loop_
_entity.id
_entity.type
_entity.pdbx_description
1 polymer ?
#
loop_
_entity_poly.entity_id
_entity_poly.type
_entity_poly.pdbx_seq_one_letter_code
_entity_poly.pdbx_strand_id
1 'polypeptide(L)'
;MASRELSIRERQVLGIIIQSYVVTAAPVGSRHIAKNYNLGLSDATIRNVMAELENEGYISQPHTSAGRIPTDKGYRYYVDLIMTVRGIDEKEKKTIDANFGQIGIERTGTTSDVLLSAAKVLGSISRQLSVVLSPTL
;
A
#
# COMPACT_ATOMS: atom_id res chain seq x y z
N MET A 1 12.83 7.84 15.21
CA MET A 1 11.83 8.23 16.24
C MET A 1 10.87 7.07 16.41
N ALA A 2 10.73 6.53 17.62
CA ALA A 2 9.80 5.43 17.87
C ALA A 2 8.37 5.96 17.80
N SER A 3 7.60 5.51 16.81
CA SER A 3 6.16 5.77 16.75
C SER A 3 5.46 5.02 17.88
N ARG A 4 4.53 5.68 18.58
CA ARG A 4 3.61 5.04 19.54
C ARG A 4 2.97 3.82 18.88
N GLU A 5 2.84 2.73 19.63
CA GLU A 5 2.05 1.59 19.18
C GLU A 5 0.56 1.97 19.21
N LEU A 6 -0.06 1.98 18.03
CA LEU A 6 -1.50 2.21 17.88
C LEU A 6 -2.26 1.00 18.43
N SER A 7 -3.38 1.25 19.12
CA SER A 7 -4.31 0.21 19.56
C SER A 7 -4.88 -0.56 18.37
N ILE A 8 -5.47 -1.74 18.64
CA ILE A 8 -6.11 -2.56 17.60
C ILE A 8 -7.15 -1.75 16.81
N ARG A 9 -7.95 -0.92 17.49
CA ARG A 9 -8.99 -0.09 16.87
C ARG A 9 -8.39 1.02 16.01
N GLU A 10 -7.38 1.72 16.51
CA GLU A 10 -6.66 2.75 15.75
C GLU A 10 -6.01 2.15 14.49
N ARG A 11 -5.38 0.97 14.60
CA ARG A 11 -4.81 0.24 13.45
C ARG A 11 -5.87 -0.15 12.42
N GLN A 12 -7.03 -0.64 12.86
CA GLN A 12 -8.14 -0.98 11.97
C GLN A 12 -8.66 0.24 11.21
N VAL A 13 -8.92 1.35 11.92
CA VAL A 13 -9.42 2.57 11.31
C VAL A 13 -8.39 3.18 10.36
N LEU A 14 -7.11 3.27 10.77
CA LEU A 14 -6.02 3.75 9.91
C LEU A 14 -5.88 2.91 8.65
N GLY A 15 -5.89 1.58 8.79
CA GLY A 15 -5.79 0.66 7.66
C GLY A 15 -6.92 0.81 6.66
N ILE A 16 -8.16 0.99 7.15
CA ILE A 16 -9.32 1.22 6.29
C ILE A 16 -9.21 2.56 5.55
N ILE A 17 -8.80 3.63 6.24
CA ILE A 17 -8.62 4.95 5.61
C ILE A 17 -7.59 4.85 4.48
N ILE A 18 -6.45 4.21 4.74
CA ILE A 18 -5.38 4.05 3.75
C ILE A 18 -5.84 3.22 2.56
N GLN A 19 -6.44 2.05 2.78
CA GLN A 19 -6.93 1.19 1.71
C GLN A 19 -8.00 1.89 0.85
N SER A 20 -8.96 2.55 1.50
CA SER A 20 -10.01 3.30 0.81
C SER A 20 -9.43 4.46 0.00
N TYR A 21 -8.47 5.19 0.56
CA TYR A 21 -7.82 6.32 -0.12
C TYR A 21 -6.94 5.87 -1.29
N VAL A 22 -6.20 4.76 -1.17
CA VAL A 22 -5.39 4.20 -2.29
C VAL A 22 -6.26 3.80 -3.48
N VAL A 23 -7.48 3.31 -3.23
CA VAL A 23 -8.41 2.90 -4.29
C VAL A 23 -9.16 4.09 -4.90
N THR A 24 -9.55 5.07 -4.09
CA THR A 24 -10.50 6.11 -4.52
C THR A 24 -9.88 7.50 -4.70
N ALA A 25 -8.68 7.74 -4.17
CA ALA A 25 -8.06 9.06 -4.03
C ALA A 25 -8.95 10.12 -3.36
N ALA A 26 -9.98 9.69 -2.61
CA ALA A 26 -10.98 10.58 -2.01
C ALA A 26 -10.89 10.58 -0.47
N PRO A 27 -11.04 11.73 0.20
CA PRO A 27 -11.04 11.80 1.67
C PRO A 27 -12.09 10.87 2.30
N VAL A 28 -11.69 10.12 3.32
CA VAL A 28 -12.50 9.07 3.93
C VAL A 28 -13.21 9.62 5.17
N GLY A 29 -14.54 9.52 5.21
CA GLY A 29 -15.35 9.94 6.36
C GLY A 29 -15.70 8.79 7.30
N SER A 30 -15.87 9.09 8.58
CA SER A 30 -16.27 8.12 9.62
C SER A 30 -17.54 7.34 9.25
N ARG A 31 -18.52 8.01 8.62
CA ARG A 31 -19.79 7.40 8.20
C ARG A 31 -19.60 6.35 7.11
N HIS A 32 -18.64 6.57 6.21
CA HIS A 32 -18.26 5.61 5.18
C HIS A 32 -17.68 4.35 5.83
N ILE A 33 -16.76 4.53 6.80
CA ILE A 33 -16.13 3.43 7.53
C ILE A 33 -17.18 2.61 8.29
N ALA A 34 -18.05 3.28 9.05
CA ALA A 34 -19.10 2.64 9.84
C ALA A 34 -20.03 1.77 8.98
N LYS A 35 -20.39 2.26 7.78
CA LYS A 35 -21.34 1.58 6.89
C LYS A 35 -20.72 0.40 6.13
N ASN A 36 -19.45 0.52 5.72
CA ASN A 36 -18.86 -0.39 4.73
C ASN A 36 -17.94 -1.46 5.32
N TYR A 37 -17.40 -1.27 6.53
CA TYR A 37 -16.34 -2.13 7.08
C TYR A 37 -16.75 -2.90 8.36
N ASN A 38 -18.02 -2.80 8.79
CA ASN A 38 -18.63 -3.55 9.88
C ASN A 38 -17.74 -3.77 11.12
N LEU A 39 -17.09 -2.71 11.60
CA LEU A 39 -16.18 -2.76 12.76
C LEU A 39 -16.89 -2.96 14.11
N GLY A 40 -18.21 -3.00 14.14
CA GLY A 40 -19.00 -2.93 15.37
C GLY A 40 -18.87 -1.59 16.11
N LEU A 41 -18.37 -0.56 15.44
CA LEU A 41 -18.17 0.78 15.99
C LEU A 41 -19.20 1.77 15.42
N SER A 42 -19.70 2.66 16.26
CA SER A 42 -20.58 3.75 15.82
C SER A 42 -19.80 4.79 15.01
N ASP A 43 -20.51 5.55 14.18
CA ASP A 43 -19.96 6.70 13.44
C ASP A 43 -19.28 7.72 14.39
N ALA A 44 -19.87 7.98 15.56
CA ALA A 44 -19.29 8.86 16.58
C ALA A 44 -17.99 8.29 17.18
N THR A 45 -17.95 6.98 17.45
CA THR A 45 -16.75 6.31 17.96
C THR A 45 -15.62 6.38 16.94
N ILE A 46 -15.92 6.17 15.65
CA ILE A 46 -14.93 6.27 14.58
C ILE A 46 -14.43 7.71 14.43
N ARG A 47 -15.29 8.73 14.54
CA ARG A 47 -14.84 10.13 14.55
C ARG A 47 -13.82 10.40 15.66
N ASN A 48 -14.05 9.88 16.87
CA ASN A 48 -13.12 10.06 17.99
C ASN A 48 -11.75 9.41 17.71
N VAL A 49 -11.75 8.17 17.19
CA VAL A 49 -10.51 7.48 16.80
C VAL A 49 -9.79 8.24 15.68
N MET A 50 -10.53 8.77 14.70
CA MET A 50 -9.96 9.60 13.64
C MET A 50 -9.36 10.90 14.18
N ALA A 51 -9.97 11.53 15.19
CA ALA A 51 -9.41 12.71 15.84
C ALA A 51 -8.11 12.40 16.58
N GLU A 52 -8.02 11.25 17.26
CA GLU A 52 -6.77 10.79 17.90
C GLU A 52 -5.67 10.54 16.87
N LEU A 53 -5.98 9.82 15.78
CA LEU A 53 -5.05 9.57 14.67
C LEU A 53 -4.58 10.87 13.99
N GLU A 54 -5.46 11.86 13.88
CA GLU A 54 -5.15 13.17 13.31
C GLU A 54 -4.27 14.02 14.22
N ASN A 55 -4.58 14.07 15.51
CA ASN A 55 -3.75 14.76 16.51
C ASN A 55 -2.33 14.21 16.56
N GLU A 56 -2.17 12.91 16.32
CA GLU A 56 -0.86 12.27 16.23
C GLU A 56 -0.23 12.34 14.83
N GLY A 57 -0.93 12.90 13.84
CA GLY A 57 -0.41 13.15 12.50
C GLY A 57 -0.33 11.92 11.60
N TYR A 58 -1.06 10.84 11.88
CA TYR A 58 -1.18 9.69 10.96
C TYR A 58 -2.14 9.95 9.79
N ILE A 59 -3.13 10.81 10.02
CA ILE A 59 -4.08 11.26 9.02
C ILE A 59 -4.27 12.78 9.15
N SER A 60 -4.83 13.42 8.14
CA SER A 60 -5.11 14.86 8.16
C SER A 60 -6.42 15.20 7.46
N GLN A 61 -6.98 16.35 7.80
CA GLN A 61 -8.12 16.94 7.12
C GLN A 61 -7.66 17.97 6.07
N PRO A 62 -7.91 17.77 4.77
CA PRO A 62 -7.50 18.74 3.76
C PRO A 62 -8.32 20.03 3.79
N HIS A 63 -9.63 19.94 4.09
CA HIS A 63 -10.55 21.07 4.21
C HIS A 63 -11.58 20.81 5.31
N THR A 64 -12.14 21.87 5.90
CA THR A 64 -13.03 21.83 7.09
C THR A 64 -14.24 20.89 6.98
N SER A 65 -14.71 20.58 5.76
CA SER A 65 -15.84 19.66 5.51
C SER A 65 -15.42 18.29 4.93
N ALA A 66 -14.15 18.12 4.57
CA ALA A 66 -13.64 16.89 3.99
C ALA A 66 -13.45 15.80 5.05
N GLY A 67 -13.40 14.54 4.60
CA GLY A 67 -12.97 13.40 5.40
C GLY A 67 -11.49 13.51 5.80
N ARG A 68 -10.85 12.36 6.05
CA ARG A 68 -9.42 12.31 6.36
C ARG A 68 -8.65 11.65 5.21
N ILE A 69 -7.42 12.11 5.02
CA ILE A 69 -6.46 11.53 4.09
C ILE A 69 -5.24 11.02 4.88
N PRO A 70 -4.57 9.96 4.43
CA PRO A 70 -3.33 9.51 5.05
C PRO A 70 -2.21 10.54 4.92
N THR A 71 -1.36 10.63 5.93
CA THR A 71 -0.07 11.33 5.82
C THR A 71 1.05 10.33 5.51
N ASP A 72 2.25 10.83 5.21
CA ASP A 72 3.45 10.00 5.05
C ASP A 72 3.71 9.13 6.30
N LYS A 73 3.45 9.68 7.50
CA LYS A 73 3.54 8.94 8.77
C LYS A 73 2.51 7.82 8.82
N GLY A 74 1.27 8.08 8.40
CA GLY A 74 0.21 7.08 8.27
C GLY A 74 0.61 5.93 7.34
N TYR A 75 1.08 6.26 6.14
CA TYR A 75 1.56 5.28 5.18
C TYR A 75 2.73 4.45 5.70
N ARG A 76 3.71 5.10 6.34
CA ARG A 76 4.86 4.39 6.93
C ARG A 76 4.41 3.38 7.98
N TYR A 77 3.59 3.80 8.94
CA TYR A 77 3.06 2.90 9.97
C TYR A 77 2.26 1.75 9.37
N TYR A 78 1.45 2.03 8.34
CA TYR A 78 0.68 1.00 7.64
C TYR A 78 1.57 -0.04 6.99
N VAL A 79 2.58 0.37 6.23
CA VAL A 79 3.51 -0.57 5.57
C VAL A 79 4.29 -1.39 6.59
N ASP A 80 4.76 -0.77 7.67
CA ASP A 80 5.64 -1.42 8.64
C ASP A 80 4.88 -2.37 9.58
N LEU A 81 3.62 -2.06 9.95
CA LEU A 81 2.94 -2.72 11.08
C LEU A 81 1.51 -3.22 10.81
N ILE A 82 0.88 -2.85 9.69
CA ILE A 82 -0.52 -3.22 9.39
C ILE A 82 -0.62 -4.06 8.11
N MET A 83 0.15 -3.71 7.09
CA MET A 83 0.08 -4.32 5.77
C MET A 83 0.67 -5.73 5.80
N THR A 84 -0.16 -6.71 5.49
CA THR A 84 0.34 -8.06 5.20
C THR A 84 0.77 -8.13 3.75
N VAL A 85 2.04 -8.43 3.50
CA VAL A 85 2.53 -8.68 2.13
C VAL A 85 1.86 -9.94 1.61
N ARG A 86 1.04 -9.80 0.56
CA ARG A 86 0.47 -10.94 -0.16
C ARG A 86 1.61 -11.66 -0.89
N GLY A 87 1.68 -12.98 -0.74
CA GLY A 87 2.58 -13.80 -1.55
C GLY A 87 2.19 -13.80 -3.04
N ILE A 88 3.18 -13.99 -3.91
CA ILE A 88 2.98 -14.10 -5.36
C ILE A 88 2.14 -15.35 -5.66
N ASP A 89 1.06 -15.20 -6.42
CA ASP A 89 0.21 -16.34 -6.79
C ASP A 89 0.81 -17.19 -7.92
N GLU A 90 0.30 -18.40 -8.12
CA GLU A 90 0.84 -19.35 -9.11
C GLU A 90 0.76 -18.82 -10.56
N LYS A 91 -0.20 -17.94 -10.86
CA LYS A 91 -0.31 -17.34 -12.20
C LYS A 91 0.75 -16.26 -12.39
N GLU A 92 0.97 -15.42 -11.39
CA GLU A 92 2.05 -14.44 -11.37
C GLU A 92 3.42 -15.13 -11.44
N LYS A 93 3.64 -16.21 -10.68
CA LYS A 93 4.88 -17.02 -10.78
C LYS A 93 5.11 -17.56 -12.18
N LYS A 94 4.10 -18.20 -12.80
CA LYS A 94 4.21 -18.68 -14.18
C LYS A 94 4.53 -17.55 -15.17
N THR A 95 3.96 -16.37 -14.95
CA THR A 95 4.25 -15.19 -15.78
C THR A 95 5.70 -14.75 -15.61
N ILE A 96 6.21 -14.72 -14.37
CA ILE A 96 7.62 -14.44 -14.08
C ILE A 96 8.51 -15.47 -14.79
N ASP A 97 8.28 -16.76 -14.54
CA ASP A 97 9.09 -17.86 -15.09
C ASP A 97 9.09 -17.89 -16.62
N ALA A 98 7.95 -17.62 -17.27
CA ALA A 98 7.88 -17.59 -18.73
C ALA A 98 8.72 -16.45 -19.34
N ASN A 99 8.73 -15.27 -18.71
CA ASN A 99 9.49 -14.13 -19.20
C ASN A 99 11.00 -14.29 -18.95
N PHE A 100 11.40 -14.93 -17.85
CA PHE A 100 12.82 -15.21 -17.57
C PHE A 100 13.34 -16.47 -18.28
N GLY A 101 12.49 -17.47 -18.49
CA GLY A 101 12.83 -18.72 -19.17
C GLY A 101 13.20 -18.51 -20.64
N GLN A 102 12.61 -17.51 -21.31
CA GLN A 102 13.00 -17.13 -22.67
C GLN A 102 14.43 -16.57 -22.77
N ILE A 103 14.95 -15.97 -21.70
CA ILE A 103 16.30 -15.39 -21.64
C ILE A 103 17.35 -16.46 -21.35
N GLY A 104 16.98 -17.55 -20.66
CA GLY A 104 17.89 -18.63 -20.29
C GLY A 104 18.14 -19.68 -21.39
N ILE A 105 17.23 -19.79 -22.36
CA ILE A 105 17.33 -20.77 -23.46
C ILE A 105 18.33 -20.31 -24.53
N GLU A 106 18.43 -18.99 -24.74
CA GLU A 106 19.47 -18.37 -25.55
C GLU A 106 20.59 -17.90 -24.60
N ARG A 107 21.66 -18.71 -24.44
CA ARG A 107 22.88 -18.34 -23.66
C ARG A 107 23.68 -17.18 -24.29
N THR A 108 22.99 -16.14 -24.76
CA THR A 108 23.51 -14.99 -25.52
C THR A 108 23.03 -13.65 -24.97
N GLY A 109 22.10 -13.64 -23.99
CA GLY A 109 21.63 -12.39 -23.37
C GLY A 109 22.71 -11.73 -22.51
N THR A 110 22.97 -10.45 -22.76
CA THR A 110 23.84 -9.62 -21.92
C THR A 110 23.20 -9.37 -20.55
N THR A 111 23.98 -8.97 -19.55
CA THR A 111 23.44 -8.55 -18.24
C THR A 111 22.35 -7.48 -18.39
N SER A 112 22.48 -6.59 -19.38
CA SER A 112 21.48 -5.56 -19.70
C SER A 112 20.13 -6.16 -20.12
N ASP A 113 20.13 -7.26 -20.86
CA ASP A 113 18.89 -7.88 -21.37
C ASP A 113 18.08 -8.54 -20.25
N VAL A 114 18.78 -9.12 -19.26
CA VAL A 114 18.17 -9.67 -18.04
C VAL A 114 17.53 -8.55 -17.23
N LEU A 115 18.25 -7.44 -17.01
CA LEU A 115 17.73 -6.30 -16.24
C LEU A 115 16.54 -5.64 -16.93
N LEU A 116 16.59 -5.49 -18.25
CA LEU A 116 15.48 -4.96 -19.04
C LEU A 116 14.23 -5.86 -18.95
N SER A 117 14.42 -7.18 -19.02
CA SER A 117 13.31 -8.12 -18.89
C SER A 117 12.71 -8.12 -17.49
N ALA A 118 13.55 -8.07 -16.45
CA ALA A 118 13.08 -7.90 -15.08
C ALA A 118 12.25 -6.63 -14.91
N ALA A 119 12.72 -5.51 -15.48
CA ALA A 119 11.98 -4.25 -15.46
C ALA A 119 10.60 -4.40 -16.14
N LYS A 120 10.55 -5.01 -17.33
CA LYS A 120 9.31 -5.25 -18.08
C LYS A 120 8.32 -6.14 -17.32
N VAL A 121 8.79 -7.24 -16.75
CA VAL A 121 7.95 -8.17 -15.98
C VAL A 121 7.37 -7.47 -14.75
N LEU A 122 8.22 -6.79 -13.98
CA LEU A 122 7.79 -6.08 -12.78
C LEU A 122 6.77 -4.99 -13.12
N GLY A 123 6.98 -4.23 -14.20
CA GLY A 123 6.04 -3.20 -14.64
C GLY A 123 4.71 -3.79 -15.13
N SER A 124 4.75 -4.92 -15.83
CA SER A 124 3.55 -5.63 -16.30
C SER A 124 2.69 -6.16 -15.15
N ILE A 125 3.32 -6.78 -14.15
CA ILE A 125 2.61 -7.37 -13.00
C ILE A 125 2.07 -6.27 -12.07
N SER A 126 2.90 -5.29 -11.73
CA SER A 126 2.50 -4.20 -10.81
C SER A 126 1.58 -3.17 -11.45
N ARG A 127 1.53 -3.12 -12.79
CA ARG A 127 0.91 -2.04 -13.59
C ARG A 127 1.47 -0.65 -13.26
N GLN A 128 2.77 -0.61 -12.94
CA GLN A 128 3.48 0.62 -12.57
C GLN A 128 4.74 0.78 -13.42
N LEU A 129 5.32 1.99 -13.39
CA LEU A 129 6.65 2.21 -13.93
C LEU A 129 7.67 1.40 -13.12
N SER A 130 8.50 0.65 -13.83
CA SER A 130 9.53 -0.19 -13.23
C SER A 130 10.92 0.31 -13.62
N VAL A 131 11.80 0.41 -12.63
CA VAL A 131 13.18 0.83 -12.78
C VAL A 131 14.08 -0.23 -12.14
N VAL A 132 15.09 -0.67 -12.87
CA VAL A 132 16.09 -1.62 -12.41
C VAL A 132 17.47 -0.98 -12.57
N LEU A 133 18.28 -1.05 -11.52
CA LEU A 133 19.64 -0.53 -11.51
C LEU A 133 20.61 -1.70 -11.55
N SER A 134 21.63 -1.61 -12.39
CA SER A 134 22.78 -2.52 -12.33
C SER A 134 23.59 -2.22 -11.07
N PRO A 135 24.18 -3.23 -10.41
CA PRO A 135 25.12 -3.00 -9.32
C PRO A 135 26.26 -2.07 -9.77
N THR A 136 26.62 -1.11 -8.94
CA THR A 136 27.86 -0.34 -9.09
C THR A 136 28.94 -1.06 -8.27
N LEU A 137 30.01 -1.50 -8.94
CA LEU A 137 31.19 -2.08 -8.30
C LEU A 137 32.05 -0.99 -7.66
#